data_AF-A0A835B1R4-F1
#
_entry.id   AF-A0A835B1R4-F1
#
_cell.length_a   1.000
_cell.length_b   1.000
_cell.length_c   1.000
_cell.angle_alpha   90.00
_cell.angle_beta   90.00
_cell.angle_gamma   90.00
#
_symmetry.space_group_name_H-M   'P 1'
#
loop_
_entity.id
_entity.type
_entity.pdbx_description
1 polymer ?
#
loop_
_entity_poly.entity_id
_entity_poly.type
_entity_poly.pdbx_seq_one_letter_code
_entity_poly.pdbx_strand_id
1 'polypeptide(L)'
;MTAMLSAAAAIPRLRLVTRPAARLPSARSNWLRPLSSATHVTPPAAAAGAGSLEPPDLHRLANAARISLTLQEVEEFEPKIRQVIDLFGQLQAVDLESIEPSLRAGTATGSSLREDKPETFVNRDAIVEAIPSYDDPYIKVPRVLNKE
;
A
#
# COMPACT_ATOMS: atom_id res chain seq x y z
N MET A 1 -9.89 -30.07 -77.09
CA MET A 1 -11.05 -29.36 -77.69
C MET A 1 -12.16 -29.35 -76.63
N THR A 2 -12.21 -28.32 -75.81
CA THR A 2 -13.17 -27.20 -75.87
C THR A 2 -14.55 -27.58 -75.33
N ALA A 3 -14.82 -27.24 -74.06
CA ALA A 3 -16.11 -26.73 -73.60
C ALA A 3 -15.94 -26.22 -72.16
N MET A 4 -15.79 -24.90 -72.04
CA MET A 4 -15.87 -24.20 -70.77
C MET A 4 -17.32 -24.22 -70.28
N LEU A 5 -17.56 -24.79 -69.10
CA LEU A 5 -18.82 -24.67 -68.40
C LEU A 5 -18.76 -23.44 -67.48
N SER A 6 -19.47 -22.40 -67.91
CA SER A 6 -19.72 -21.17 -67.15
C SER A 6 -20.61 -21.48 -65.95
N ALA A 7 -20.05 -21.38 -64.75
CA ALA A 7 -20.80 -21.41 -63.50
C ALA A 7 -20.96 -19.98 -62.97
N ALA A 8 -22.16 -19.44 -63.12
CA ALA A 8 -22.58 -18.18 -62.53
C ALA A 8 -22.68 -18.34 -61.00
N ALA A 9 -21.64 -17.92 -60.28
CA ALA A 9 -21.68 -17.80 -58.83
C ALA A 9 -22.12 -16.38 -58.45
N ALA A 10 -23.26 -16.32 -57.79
CA ALA A 10 -23.90 -15.13 -57.27
C ALA A 10 -22.97 -14.33 -56.36
N ILE A 11 -22.91 -13.01 -56.58
CA ILE A 11 -22.23 -12.05 -55.72
C ILE A 11 -23.08 -11.89 -54.45
N PRO A 12 -22.65 -12.35 -53.26
CA PRO A 12 -23.29 -11.91 -52.03
C PRO A 12 -22.78 -10.50 -51.74
N ARG A 13 -23.69 -9.52 -51.82
CA ARG A 13 -23.46 -8.16 -51.35
C ARG A 13 -22.92 -8.20 -49.93
N LEU A 14 -21.64 -7.87 -49.76
CA LEU A 14 -21.05 -7.60 -48.46
C LEU A 14 -21.84 -6.45 -47.81
N ARG A 15 -22.61 -6.77 -46.77
CA ARG A 15 -23.17 -5.77 -45.87
C ARG A 15 -22.00 -5.07 -45.20
N LEU A 16 -21.81 -3.79 -45.49
CA LEU A 16 -21.00 -2.91 -44.66
C LEU A 16 -21.60 -2.94 -43.24
N VAL A 17 -20.95 -3.68 -42.35
CA VAL A 17 -21.11 -3.49 -40.92
C VAL A 17 -20.54 -2.10 -40.63
N THR A 18 -21.42 -1.17 -40.34
CA THR A 18 -21.08 0.14 -39.81
C THR A 18 -20.34 -0.07 -38.49
N ARG A 19 -19.07 0.37 -38.46
CA ARG A 19 -18.29 0.45 -37.22
C ARG A 19 -19.07 1.29 -36.22
N PRO A 20 -19.29 0.84 -34.97
CA PRO A 20 -19.85 1.72 -33.95
C PRO A 20 -18.85 2.88 -33.75
N ALA A 21 -19.38 4.10 -33.81
CA ALA A 21 -18.61 5.32 -33.56
C ALA A 21 -17.94 5.24 -32.19
N ALA A 22 -16.62 5.41 -32.16
CA ALA A 22 -15.87 5.55 -30.92
C ALA A 22 -16.38 6.80 -30.20
N ARG A 23 -17.06 6.62 -29.06
CA ARG A 23 -17.35 7.70 -28.13
C ARG A 23 -16.03 8.15 -27.52
N LEU A 24 -15.56 9.33 -27.92
CA LEU A 24 -14.53 10.06 -27.19
C LEU A 24 -15.04 10.31 -25.76
N PRO A 25 -14.29 9.96 -24.71
CA PRO A 25 -14.64 10.40 -23.38
C PRO A 25 -14.51 11.92 -23.32
N SER A 26 -15.61 12.58 -22.92
CA SER A 26 -15.62 13.99 -22.55
C SER A 26 -14.56 14.22 -21.47
N ALA A 27 -13.53 14.98 -21.83
CA ALA A 27 -12.52 15.44 -20.90
C ALA A 27 -13.18 16.35 -19.86
N ARG A 28 -13.53 15.78 -18.70
CA ARG A 28 -13.82 16.56 -17.49
C ARG A 28 -12.50 17.08 -16.96
N SER A 29 -12.10 18.24 -17.47
CA SER A 29 -11.05 19.07 -16.91
C SER A 29 -11.51 19.60 -15.55
N ASN A 30 -11.22 18.86 -14.48
CA ASN A 30 -11.30 19.38 -13.11
C ASN A 30 -10.22 18.73 -12.23
N TRP A 31 -8.97 18.85 -12.68
CA TRP A 31 -7.78 18.54 -11.89
C TRP A 31 -6.81 19.71 -11.91
N LEU A 32 -7.24 20.81 -11.32
CA LEU A 32 -6.36 21.84 -10.80
C LEU A 32 -6.84 22.16 -9.39
N ARG A 33 -6.51 21.28 -8.44
CA ARG A 33 -6.42 21.68 -7.04
C ARG A 33 -5.07 22.37 -6.90
N PRO A 34 -5.00 23.64 -6.48
CA PRO A 34 -3.71 24.20 -6.10
C PRO A 34 -3.17 23.35 -4.95
N LEU A 35 -1.90 22.94 -5.04
CA LEU A 35 -1.18 22.43 -3.87
C LEU A 35 -1.21 23.55 -2.84
N SER A 36 -2.10 23.43 -1.85
CA SER A 36 -1.98 24.21 -0.62
C SER A 36 -0.64 23.86 -0.01
N SER A 37 0.19 24.90 0.09
CA SER A 37 1.49 24.91 0.71
C SER A 37 1.50 24.13 2.02
N ALA A 38 2.50 23.25 2.12
CA ALA A 38 3.08 22.71 3.34
C ALA A 38 2.22 22.87 4.60
N THR A 39 1.45 21.85 4.94
CA THR A 39 1.20 21.55 6.35
C THR A 39 2.56 21.20 6.94
N HIS A 40 3.22 22.22 7.47
CA HIS A 40 4.11 22.04 8.59
C HIS A 40 3.30 21.23 9.60
N VAL A 41 3.63 19.96 9.74
CA VAL A 41 3.27 19.23 10.94
C VAL A 41 4.18 19.85 11.98
N THR A 42 3.73 20.94 12.60
CA THR A 42 4.30 21.36 13.87
C THR A 42 4.07 20.17 14.80
N PRO A 43 5.11 19.44 15.23
CA PRO A 43 4.93 18.56 16.37
C PRO A 43 4.38 19.45 17.49
N PRO A 44 3.39 19.01 18.29
CA PRO A 44 3.03 19.77 19.48
C PRO A 44 4.35 20.04 20.21
N ALA A 45 4.63 21.33 20.44
CA ALA A 45 5.80 21.78 21.16
C ALA A 45 5.97 20.83 22.33
N ALA A 46 7.06 20.05 22.30
CA ALA A 46 7.35 19.08 23.32
C ALA A 46 7.45 19.87 24.61
N ALA A 47 6.35 19.91 25.36
CA ALA A 47 6.33 20.47 26.68
C ALA A 47 7.45 19.73 27.41
N ALA A 48 8.47 20.49 27.79
CA ALA A 48 9.57 20.03 28.61
C ALA A 48 8.97 19.26 29.80
N GLY A 49 9.02 17.95 29.70
CA GLY A 49 8.63 17.01 30.71
C GLY A 49 9.80 16.07 30.86
N ALA A 50 10.75 16.43 31.72
CA ALA A 50 11.53 15.44 32.44
C ALA A 50 10.52 14.63 33.28
N GLY A 51 9.86 13.67 32.63
CA GLY A 51 8.74 12.93 33.18
C GLY A 51 9.00 11.46 32.99
N SER A 52 8.91 10.71 34.10
CA SER A 52 8.94 9.24 34.09
C SER A 52 8.11 8.72 32.92
N LEU A 53 8.72 7.95 32.03
CA LEU A 53 7.99 7.27 30.97
C LEU A 53 6.93 6.39 31.62
N GLU A 54 5.66 6.67 31.34
CA GLU A 54 4.56 5.83 31.82
C GLU A 54 4.78 4.42 31.24
N PRO A 55 4.76 3.37 32.07
CA PRO A 55 4.92 2.01 31.57
C PRO A 55 3.83 1.72 30.54
N PRO A 56 4.17 1.34 29.29
CA PRO A 56 3.14 1.10 28.30
C PRO A 56 2.32 -0.13 28.63
N ASP A 57 1.04 -0.06 28.34
CA ASP A 57 0.13 -1.20 28.39
C ASP A 57 0.51 -2.23 27.30
N LEU A 58 1.02 -3.39 27.75
CA LEU A 58 1.48 -4.46 26.87
C LEU A 58 0.34 -5.07 26.04
N HIS A 59 -0.90 -5.10 26.55
CA HIS A 59 -2.05 -5.60 25.79
C HIS A 59 -2.39 -4.67 24.62
N ARG A 60 -2.30 -3.35 24.84
CA ARG A 60 -2.52 -2.37 23.77
C ARG A 60 -1.43 -2.47 22.71
N LEU A 61 -0.18 -2.64 23.11
CA LEU A 61 0.96 -2.81 22.20
C LEU A 61 0.82 -4.08 21.35
N ALA A 62 0.48 -5.21 21.99
CA ALA A 62 0.26 -6.48 21.31
C ALA A 62 -0.89 -6.40 20.29
N ASN A 63 -2.00 -5.75 20.65
CA ASN A 63 -3.12 -5.56 19.75
C ASN A 63 -2.74 -4.69 18.53
N ALA A 64 -1.95 -3.63 18.73
CA ALA A 64 -1.44 -2.79 17.65
C ALA A 64 -0.54 -3.58 16.68
N ALA A 65 0.29 -4.47 17.23
CA ALA A 65 1.17 -5.34 16.45
C ALA A 65 0.48 -6.61 15.89
N ARG A 66 -0.82 -6.82 16.19
CA ARG A 66 -1.56 -8.06 15.87
C ARG A 66 -0.91 -9.33 16.43
N ILE A 67 -0.30 -9.21 17.60
CA ILE A 67 0.30 -10.32 18.36
C ILE A 67 -0.69 -10.76 19.43
N SER A 68 -0.94 -12.06 19.52
CA SER A 68 -1.70 -12.66 20.62
C SER A 68 -0.74 -13.03 21.74
N LEU A 69 -1.00 -12.57 22.96
CA LEU A 69 -0.19 -12.88 24.14
C LEU A 69 -1.04 -13.62 25.18
N THR A 70 -0.44 -14.62 25.81
CA THR A 70 -0.97 -15.26 27.01
C THR A 70 -0.63 -14.47 28.27
N LEU A 71 -1.31 -14.73 29.38
CA LEU A 71 -1.03 -14.05 30.66
C LEU A 71 0.40 -14.31 31.15
N GLN A 72 0.92 -15.53 30.96
CA GLN A 72 2.28 -15.89 31.36
C GLN A 72 3.33 -15.10 30.55
N GLU A 73 3.12 -14.96 29.25
CA GLU A 73 4.00 -14.17 28.38
C GLU A 73 3.95 -12.68 28.73
N VAL A 74 2.79 -12.16 29.13
CA VAL A 74 2.66 -10.78 29.58
C VAL A 74 3.52 -10.54 30.81
N GLU A 75 3.44 -11.40 31.83
CA GLU A 75 4.25 -11.31 33.05
C GLU A 75 5.75 -11.42 32.75
N GLU A 76 6.14 -12.23 31.76
CA GLU A 76 7.53 -12.39 31.36
C GLU A 76 8.07 -11.19 30.57
N PHE A 77 7.28 -10.64 29.65
CA PHE A 77 7.74 -9.59 28.72
C PHE A 77 7.59 -8.19 29.27
N GLU A 78 6.63 -7.93 30.16
CA GLU A 78 6.43 -6.60 30.77
C GLU A 78 7.73 -5.98 31.33
N PRO A 79 8.51 -6.67 32.21
CA PRO A 79 9.74 -6.09 32.75
C PRO A 79 10.82 -5.87 31.68
N LYS A 80 10.88 -6.73 30.66
CA LYS A 80 11.85 -6.62 29.56
C LYS A 80 11.57 -5.39 28.69
N ILE A 81 10.31 -5.17 28.34
CA ILE A 81 9.88 -4.00 27.58
C ILE A 81 10.11 -2.72 28.38
N ARG A 82 9.82 -2.74 29.69
CA ARG A 82 10.11 -1.61 30.59
C ARG A 82 11.59 -1.25 30.57
N GLN A 83 12.50 -2.24 30.67
CA GLN A 83 13.95 -2.00 30.60
C GLN A 83 14.40 -1.36 29.27
N VAL A 84 13.83 -1.79 28.14
CA VAL A 84 14.14 -1.21 26.82
C VAL A 84 13.69 0.25 26.79
N ILE A 85 12.51 0.55 27.30
CA ILE A 85 11.96 1.91 27.32
C ILE A 85 12.78 2.83 28.23
N ASP A 86 13.20 2.35 29.39
CA ASP A 86 14.09 3.07 30.29
C ASP A 86 15.43 3.42 29.62
N LEU A 87 15.97 2.49 28.82
CA LEU A 87 17.18 2.75 28.02
C LEU A 87 16.94 3.88 27.00
N PHE A 88 15.82 3.85 26.26
CA PHE A 88 15.48 4.92 25.32
C PHE A 88 15.14 6.25 26.00
N GLY A 89 14.63 6.22 27.24
CA GLY A 89 14.38 7.41 28.04
C GLY A 89 15.62 8.26 28.30
N GLN A 90 16.81 7.64 28.33
CA GLN A 90 18.08 8.36 28.47
C GLN A 90 18.33 9.34 27.32
N LEU A 91 17.78 9.08 26.13
CA LEU A 91 17.93 9.96 24.96
C LEU A 91 17.17 11.28 25.11
N GLN A 92 16.18 11.36 26.02
CA GLN A 92 15.44 12.60 26.27
C GLN A 92 16.28 13.69 26.94
N ALA A 93 17.42 13.32 27.55
CA ALA A 93 18.35 14.28 28.16
C ALA A 93 19.22 15.01 27.12
N VAL A 94 19.19 14.58 25.85
CA VAL A 94 19.99 15.17 24.78
C VAL A 94 19.24 16.35 24.17
N ASP A 95 19.90 17.50 24.04
CA ASP A 95 19.35 18.68 23.35
C ASP A 95 19.34 18.47 21.83
N LEU A 96 18.17 18.65 21.22
CA LEU A 96 17.92 18.43 19.79
C LEU A 96 17.27 19.65 19.10
N GLU A 97 17.11 20.79 19.80
CA GLU A 97 16.32 21.94 19.31
C GLU A 97 16.87 22.53 17.99
N SER A 98 18.16 22.36 17.71
CA SER A 98 18.82 22.92 16.52
C SER A 98 19.17 21.89 15.44
N ILE A 99 18.71 20.63 15.56
CA ILE A 99 19.12 19.54 14.67
C ILE A 99 17.91 19.03 13.87
N GLU A 100 18.04 19.03 12.55
CA GLU A 100 17.04 18.45 11.65
C GLU A 100 17.04 16.90 11.74
N PRO A 101 15.87 16.25 11.78
CA PRO A 101 15.77 14.79 11.80
C PRO A 101 16.41 14.14 10.56
N SER A 102 17.25 13.13 10.79
CA SER A 102 17.85 12.33 9.70
C SER A 102 16.90 11.21 9.27
N LEU A 103 16.30 11.33 8.09
CA LEU A 103 15.34 10.33 7.55
C LEU A 103 16.02 9.20 6.77
N ARG A 104 17.14 9.50 6.09
CA ARG A 104 17.89 8.52 5.30
C ARG A 104 19.37 8.85 5.31
N ALA A 105 20.18 7.89 5.75
CA ALA A 105 21.62 8.02 5.75
C ALA A 105 22.15 8.08 4.29
N GLY A 106 22.93 9.12 3.98
CA GLY A 106 23.79 9.13 2.79
C GLY A 106 23.11 9.38 1.44
N THR A 107 21.86 9.87 1.38
CA THR A 107 21.22 10.17 0.08
C THR A 107 20.64 11.58 0.05
N ALA A 108 21.42 12.51 -0.49
CA ALA A 108 20.90 13.70 -1.17
C ALA A 108 20.38 13.37 -2.59
N THR A 109 20.42 12.10 -2.98
CA THR A 109 19.96 11.61 -4.28
C THR A 109 18.44 11.58 -4.29
N GLY A 110 17.86 12.44 -5.14
CA GLY A 110 16.42 12.68 -5.27
C GLY A 110 15.59 11.41 -5.49
N SER A 111 14.27 11.58 -5.30
CA SER A 111 13.27 10.54 -5.49
C SER A 111 13.50 9.80 -6.82
N SER A 112 13.80 8.51 -6.74
CA SER A 112 13.85 7.65 -7.93
C SER A 112 12.42 7.34 -8.32
N LEU A 113 11.97 7.92 -9.42
CA LEU A 113 10.66 7.64 -10.01
C LEU A 113 10.77 6.45 -10.96
N ARG A 114 9.86 5.48 -10.82
CA ARG A 114 9.68 4.40 -11.79
C ARG A 114 9.05 4.99 -13.06
N GLU A 115 9.48 4.52 -14.23
CA GLU A 115 8.82 4.86 -15.50
C GLU A 115 7.39 4.30 -15.55
N ASP A 116 6.45 5.07 -16.11
CA ASP A 116 5.07 4.62 -16.31
C ASP A 116 4.94 3.72 -17.55
N LYS A 117 5.56 2.55 -17.48
CA LYS A 117 5.45 1.49 -18.48
C LYS A 117 4.81 0.26 -17.84
N PRO A 118 3.81 -0.37 -18.50
CA PRO A 118 3.22 -1.59 -18.00
C PRO A 118 4.21 -2.76 -18.18
N GLU A 119 4.35 -3.57 -17.15
CA GLU A 119 5.16 -4.79 -17.17
C GLU A 119 4.27 -5.99 -16.88
N THR A 120 4.42 -7.05 -17.67
CA THR A 120 3.68 -8.31 -17.46
C THR A 120 4.41 -9.15 -16.42
N PHE A 121 3.72 -9.51 -15.35
CA PHE A 121 4.28 -10.41 -14.36
C PHE A 121 4.14 -11.87 -14.83
N VAL A 122 5.28 -12.56 -14.98
CA VAL A 122 5.32 -13.89 -15.62
C VAL A 122 4.89 -15.02 -14.66
N ASN A 123 5.11 -14.85 -13.36
CA ASN A 123 5.00 -15.94 -12.39
C ASN A 123 3.77 -15.82 -11.47
N ARG A 124 2.58 -15.71 -12.08
CA ARG A 124 1.32 -15.67 -11.31
C ARG A 124 1.08 -17.00 -10.57
N ASP A 125 1.39 -18.12 -11.21
CA ASP A 125 1.08 -19.45 -10.67
C ASP A 125 1.85 -19.73 -9.37
N ALA A 126 3.14 -19.39 -9.28
CA ALA A 126 3.89 -19.55 -8.03
C ALA A 126 3.38 -18.65 -6.89
N ILE A 127 2.79 -17.48 -7.20
CA ILE A 127 2.14 -16.65 -6.17
C ILE A 127 0.91 -17.38 -5.63
N VAL A 128 0.09 -17.96 -6.51
CA VAL A 128 -1.14 -18.68 -6.11
C VAL A 128 -0.79 -19.92 -5.29
N GLU A 129 0.25 -20.67 -5.67
CA GLU A 129 0.73 -21.83 -4.92
C GLU A 129 1.21 -21.50 -3.51
N ALA A 130 1.72 -20.28 -3.28
CA ALA A 130 2.15 -19.84 -1.96
C ALA A 130 0.99 -19.42 -1.03
N ILE A 131 -0.24 -19.33 -1.53
CA ILE A 131 -1.40 -18.87 -0.76
C ILE A 131 -2.02 -20.04 0.01
N PRO A 132 -2.13 -19.97 1.36
CA PRO A 132 -2.65 -21.07 2.16
C PRO A 132 -4.10 -21.47 1.86
N SER A 133 -4.95 -20.52 1.47
CA SER A 133 -6.36 -20.78 1.16
C SER A 133 -6.84 -19.95 -0.01
N TYR A 134 -7.27 -20.62 -1.07
CA TYR A 134 -7.59 -20.02 -2.36
C TYR A 134 -8.89 -20.60 -2.96
N ASP A 135 -9.56 -19.81 -3.80
CA ASP A 135 -10.74 -20.19 -4.57
C ASP A 135 -10.80 -19.34 -5.83
N ASP A 136 -10.29 -19.85 -6.96
CA ASP A 136 -10.03 -19.05 -8.16
C ASP A 136 -11.26 -18.21 -8.58
N PRO A 137 -11.13 -16.86 -8.71
CA PRO A 137 -9.93 -16.01 -8.69
C PRO A 137 -9.60 -15.33 -7.34
N TYR A 138 -10.16 -15.78 -6.22
CA TYR A 138 -10.16 -15.11 -4.92
C TYR A 138 -9.29 -15.78 -3.85
N ILE A 139 -8.77 -14.97 -2.94
CA ILE A 139 -8.12 -15.44 -1.71
C ILE A 139 -9.18 -15.61 -0.63
N LYS A 140 -9.20 -16.77 0.01
CA LYS A 140 -10.12 -17.05 1.12
C LYS A 140 -9.59 -16.42 2.40
N VAL A 141 -10.38 -15.53 2.99
CA VAL A 141 -10.10 -14.90 4.29
C VAL A 141 -11.29 -15.08 5.24
N PRO A 142 -11.07 -15.10 6.56
CA PRO A 142 -12.17 -15.05 7.52
C PRO A 142 -13.07 -13.83 7.25
N ARG A 143 -14.38 -14.02 7.41
CA ARG A 143 -15.36 -12.95 7.21
C ARG A 143 -15.05 -11.79 8.15
N VAL A 144 -14.94 -10.58 7.59
CA VAL A 144 -14.83 -9.36 8.39
C VAL A 144 -16.16 -9.12 9.09
N LEU A 145 -16.14 -9.15 10.42
CA LEU A 145 -17.26 -8.76 11.26
C LEU A 145 -16.98 -7.36 11.79
N ASN A 146 -17.96 -6.46 11.73
CA ASN A 146 -17.86 -5.19 12.43
C ASN A 146 -17.99 -5.46 13.93
N LYS A 147 -17.05 -4.93 14.72
CA LYS A 147 -17.24 -4.83 16.18
C LYS A 147 -18.13 -3.61 16.41
N GLU A 148 -19.33 -3.84 16.94
CA GLU A 148 -20.15 -2.80 17.59
C GLU A 148 -19.41 -2.27 18.83
#